data_AF-A0A2E7MWE8-F1
#
_entry.id   AF-A0A2E7MWE8-F1
#
_cell.length_a   1.000
_cell.length_b   1.000
_cell.length_c   1.000
_cell.angle_alpha   90.00
_cell.angle_beta   90.00
_cell.angle_gamma   90.00
#
_symmetry.space_group_name_H-M   'P 1'
#
loop_
_entity.id
_entity.type
_entity.pdbx_description
1 polymer ?
#
loop_
_entity_poly.entity_id
_entity_poly.type
_entity_poly.pdbx_seq_one_letter_code
_entity_poly.pdbx_strand_id
1 'polypeptide(L)'
;MERNILVPVVGEDIGILSILVPKDVICQIEQEALEILDMFESHPAGQGILDPNNKMMQATSFVVQNAFGFYLENHMKDEDEIIPPYE
;
A
#
# COMPACT_ATOMS: atom_id res chain seq x y z
N MET A 1 -20.37 14.71 -13.59
CA MET A 1 -19.43 13.81 -12.92
C MET A 1 -19.78 13.84 -11.44
N GLU A 2 -20.46 12.80 -10.96
CA GLU A 2 -20.71 12.63 -9.52
C GLU A 2 -19.37 12.32 -8.85
N ARG A 3 -18.98 13.14 -7.88
CA ARG A 3 -17.80 12.88 -7.04
C ARG A 3 -18.28 12.10 -5.83
N ASN A 4 -17.99 10.81 -5.82
CA ASN A 4 -18.21 9.97 -4.65
C ASN A 4 -17.03 10.15 -3.69
N ILE A 5 -17.33 10.57 -2.46
CA ILE A 5 -16.34 10.64 -1.37
C ILE A 5 -16.47 9.33 -0.59
N LEU A 6 -15.38 8.57 -0.53
CA LEU A 6 -15.31 7.35 0.27
C LEU A 6 -14.87 7.74 1.67
N VAL A 7 -15.77 7.62 2.64
CA VAL A 7 -15.46 7.88 4.06
C VAL A 7 -15.29 6.53 4.75
N PRO A 8 -14.05 6.09 5.03
CA PRO A 8 -13.83 4.87 5.78
C PRO A 8 -14.29 5.05 7.22
N VAL A 9 -15.23 4.20 7.66
CA VAL A 9 -15.61 4.07 9.07
C VAL A 9 -14.75 2.96 9.67
N VAL A 10 -13.87 3.33 10.58
CA VAL A 10 -12.97 2.40 11.28
C VAL A 10 -13.51 2.10 12.69
N GLY A 11 -13.33 0.86 13.14
CA GLY A 11 -13.65 0.44 14.51
C GLY A 11 -12.70 1.06 15.53
N GLU A 12 -13.02 0.95 16.82
CA GLU A 12 -12.28 1.61 17.92
C GLU A 12 -10.77 1.28 17.93
N ASP A 13 -10.38 0.09 17.47
CA ASP A 13 -8.99 -0.37 17.45
C ASP A 13 -8.28 -0.19 16.10
N ILE A 14 -8.88 0.50 15.13
CA ILE A 14 -8.34 0.64 13.77
C ILE A 14 -8.05 2.12 13.47
N GLY A 15 -6.82 2.40 13.02
CA GLY A 15 -6.40 3.71 12.56
C GLY A 15 -6.34 3.82 11.03
N ILE A 16 -6.38 5.05 10.51
CA ILE A 16 -6.10 5.36 9.11
C ILE A 16 -4.73 6.02 9.02
N LEU A 17 -3.84 5.44 8.22
CA LEU A 17 -2.61 6.10 7.79
C LEU A 17 -2.86 6.79 6.44
N SER A 18 -2.66 8.10 6.38
CA SER A 18 -2.70 8.88 5.13
C SER A 18 -1.36 9.57 4.93
N ILE A 19 -0.77 9.40 3.75
CA ILE A 19 0.55 9.93 3.42
C ILE A 19 0.42 10.85 2.20
N LEU A 20 1.03 12.03 2.29
CA LEU A 20 1.20 12.93 1.14
C LEU A 20 2.60 12.73 0.58
N VAL A 21 2.69 12.39 -0.69
CA VAL A 21 3.95 12.19 -1.40
C VAL A 21 3.96 13.01 -2.70
N PRO A 22 5.15 13.34 -3.25
CA PRO A 22 5.25 13.92 -4.57
C PRO A 22 4.55 13.04 -5.62
N LYS A 23 3.95 13.67 -6.63
CA LYS A 23 3.22 12.96 -7.68
C LYS A 23 4.07 11.91 -8.39
N ASP A 24 5.35 12.20 -8.59
CA ASP A 24 6.27 11.27 -9.28
C ASP A 24 6.46 9.96 -8.50
N VAL A 25 6.40 10.02 -7.17
CA VAL A 25 6.44 8.81 -6.31
C VAL A 25 5.20 7.96 -6.52
N ILE A 26 4.01 8.58 -6.65
CA ILE A 26 2.77 7.86 -6.96
C ILE A 26 2.91 7.16 -8.32
N CYS A 27 3.39 7.87 -9.34
CA CYS A 27 3.59 7.28 -10.66
C CYS A 27 4.59 6.12 -10.65
N GLN A 28 5.65 6.19 -9.85
CA GLN A 28 6.59 5.08 -9.67
C GLN A 28 5.94 3.86 -9.01
N ILE A 29 5.17 4.07 -7.94
CA ILE A 29 4.42 2.99 -7.27
C ILE A 29 3.43 2.33 -8.24
N GLU A 30 2.69 3.12 -9.02
CA GLU A 30 1.76 2.61 -10.02
C GLU A 30 2.47 1.81 -11.11
N GLN A 31 3.66 2.26 -11.55
CA GLN A 31 4.46 1.54 -12.53
C GLN A 31 4.95 0.19 -11.97
N GLU A 32 5.49 0.15 -10.76
CA GLU A 32 5.91 -1.11 -10.12
C GLU A 32 4.74 -2.07 -9.93
N ALA A 33 3.56 -1.54 -9.57
CA ALA A 33 2.34 -2.35 -9.45
C ALA A 33 1.93 -2.99 -10.79
N LEU A 34 2.10 -2.27 -11.91
CA LEU A 34 1.86 -2.83 -13.25
C LEU A 34 2.85 -3.96 -13.58
N GLU A 35 4.12 -3.78 -13.26
CA GLU A 35 5.14 -4.81 -13.49
C GLU A 35 4.84 -6.09 -12.68
N ILE A 36 4.38 -5.94 -11.44
CA ILE A 36 3.92 -7.06 -10.60
C ILE A 36 2.70 -7.77 -11.22
N LEU A 37 1.75 -7.01 -11.75
CA LEU A 37 0.58 -7.59 -12.42
C LEU A 37 0.99 -8.39 -13.65
N ASP A 38 1.87 -7.85 -14.48
CA ASP A 38 2.38 -8.53 -15.66
C ASP A 38 3.11 -9.83 -15.27
N MET A 39 3.88 -9.82 -14.17
CA MET A 39 4.51 -11.03 -13.64
C MET A 39 3.50 -12.07 -13.17
N PHE A 40 2.44 -11.68 -12.45
CA PHE A 40 1.41 -12.61 -12.01
C PHE A 40 0.59 -13.16 -13.18
N GLU A 41 0.25 -12.35 -14.16
CA GLU A 41 -0.53 -12.77 -15.32
C GLU A 41 0.26 -13.67 -16.27
N SER A 42 1.58 -13.46 -16.39
CA SER A 42 2.46 -14.29 -17.22
C SER A 42 2.88 -15.61 -16.56
N HIS A 43 2.74 -15.74 -15.24
CA HIS A 43 3.14 -16.95 -14.53
C HIS A 43 1.99 -17.99 -14.46
N PRO A 44 2.23 -19.29 -14.77
CA PRO A 44 1.19 -20.32 -14.75
C PRO A 44 0.48 -20.50 -13.39
N ALA A 45 1.21 -20.28 -12.29
CA ALA A 45 0.66 -20.31 -10.94
C ALA A 45 0.06 -18.96 -10.47
N GLY A 46 0.24 -17.89 -11.26
CA GLY A 46 -0.28 -16.56 -10.94
C GLY A 46 -1.73 -16.34 -11.38
N GLN A 47 -2.26 -17.21 -12.24
CA GLN A 47 -3.66 -17.18 -12.63
C GLN A 47 -4.57 -17.39 -11.41
N GLY A 48 -5.39 -16.39 -11.10
CA GLY A 48 -6.35 -16.42 -9.99
C GLY A 48 -5.80 -16.00 -8.62
N ILE A 49 -4.54 -15.53 -8.53
CA ILE A 49 -4.00 -14.98 -7.27
C ILE A 49 -4.67 -13.65 -6.93
N LEU A 50 -4.90 -12.79 -7.94
CA LEU A 50 -5.51 -11.47 -7.76
C LEU A 50 -6.96 -11.47 -8.25
N ASP A 51 -7.82 -10.76 -7.54
CA ASP A 51 -9.22 -10.57 -7.96
C ASP A 51 -9.26 -9.61 -9.16
N PRO A 52 -9.85 -10.01 -10.30
CA PRO A 52 -9.92 -9.19 -11.51
C PRO A 52 -10.56 -7.82 -11.30
N ASN A 53 -11.47 -7.67 -10.33
CA ASN A 53 -12.22 -6.43 -10.10
C ASN A 53 -11.38 -5.34 -9.44
N ASN A 54 -10.28 -5.70 -8.78
CA ASN A 54 -9.45 -4.76 -8.03
C ASN A 54 -7.94 -5.06 -8.10
N LYS A 55 -7.49 -5.78 -9.13
CA LYS A 55 -6.10 -6.22 -9.31
C LYS A 55 -5.06 -5.10 -9.17
N MET A 56 -5.34 -3.91 -9.73
CA MET A 56 -4.49 -2.73 -9.59
C MET A 56 -4.35 -2.29 -8.13
N MET A 57 -5.45 -2.26 -7.39
CA MET A 57 -5.45 -1.86 -5.99
C MET A 57 -4.71 -2.88 -5.13
N GLN A 58 -4.86 -4.18 -5.42
CA GLN A 58 -4.11 -5.23 -4.73
C GLN A 58 -2.61 -5.14 -5.01
N ALA A 59 -2.20 -4.96 -6.26
CA ALA A 59 -0.79 -4.83 -6.63
C ALA A 59 -0.15 -3.57 -6.02
N THR A 60 -0.87 -2.44 -6.07
CA THR A 60 -0.43 -1.19 -5.42
C THR A 60 -0.28 -1.36 -3.92
N SER A 61 -1.25 -2.03 -3.27
CA SER A 61 -1.19 -2.34 -1.83
C SER A 61 0.03 -3.21 -1.50
N PHE A 62 0.34 -4.20 -2.34
CA PHE A 62 1.53 -5.03 -2.18
C PHE A 62 2.83 -4.22 -2.27
N VAL A 63 2.98 -3.33 -3.24
CA VAL A 63 4.15 -2.43 -3.35
C VAL A 63 4.32 -1.60 -2.08
N VAL A 64 3.24 -0.92 -1.66
CA VAL A 64 3.27 -0.04 -0.48
C VAL A 64 3.59 -0.82 0.79
N GLN A 65 3.00 -2.00 0.99
CA GLN A 65 3.26 -2.84 2.15
C GLN A 65 4.72 -3.31 2.21
N ASN A 66 5.31 -3.71 1.08
CA ASN A 66 6.72 -4.11 1.06
C ASN A 66 7.65 -2.93 1.35
N ALA A 67 7.39 -1.76 0.75
CA ALA A 67 8.17 -0.55 1.02
C ALA A 67 8.08 -0.13 2.49
N PHE A 68 6.88 -0.19 3.07
CA PHE A 68 6.66 0.14 4.47
C PHE A 68 7.29 -0.89 5.42
N GLY A 69 7.16 -2.18 5.12
CA GLY A 69 7.82 -3.26 5.85
C GLY A 69 9.33 -3.07 5.87
N PHE A 70 9.94 -2.80 4.71
CA PHE A 70 11.36 -2.47 4.62
C PHE A 70 11.74 -1.25 5.46
N TYR A 71 10.93 -0.19 5.43
CA TYR A 71 11.18 0.98 6.26
C TYR A 71 11.16 0.65 7.76
N LEU A 72 10.13 -0.05 8.23
CA LEU A 72 9.99 -0.45 9.63
C LEU A 72 11.17 -1.32 10.10
N GLU A 73 11.55 -2.31 9.30
CA GLU A 73 12.65 -3.23 9.62
C GLU A 73 14.02 -2.55 9.74
N ASN A 74 14.23 -1.45 9.02
CA ASN A 74 15.50 -0.73 8.97
C ASN A 74 15.56 0.51 9.86
N HIS A 75 14.41 1.06 10.27
CA HIS A 75 14.35 2.35 10.97
C HIS A 75 13.62 2.33 12.31
N MET A 76 12.93 1.24 12.68
CA MET A 76 12.17 1.17 13.93
C MET A 76 12.65 0.06 14.89
N LYS A 77 13.88 -0.46 14.70
CA LYS A 77 14.44 -1.53 15.55
C LYS A 77 14.97 -1.08 16.92
N ASP A 78 14.96 0.22 17.22
CA ASP A 78 15.24 0.72 18.57
C ASP A 78 13.90 1.10 19.22
N GLU A 79 13.37 0.19 20.04
CA GLU A 79 12.08 0.32 20.74
C GLU A 79 12.06 1.49 21.76
N ASP A 80 13.22 2.07 22.09
CA ASP A 80 13.39 3.05 23.17
C ASP A 80 13.14 4.52 22.78
N GLU A 81 12.91 4.85 21.49
CA GLU A 81 12.76 6.25 21.01
C GLU A 81 11.42 6.57 20.35
N ILE A 82 10.42 5.68 20.38
CA ILE A 82 9.09 6.00 19.86
C ILE A 82 8.30 6.78 20.93
N ILE A 83 8.59 8.07 21.05
CA ILE A 83 7.77 8.98 21.85
C ILE A 83 6.55 9.36 20.99
N PRO A 84 5.32 8.93 21.35
CA PRO A 84 4.13 9.37 20.62
C PRO A 84 4.02 10.90 20.72
N PRO A 85 3.61 11.59 19.64
CA PRO A 85 3.58 13.05 19.57
C PRO A 85 2.57 13.72 20.52
N TYR A 86 1.91 12.95 21.38
CA TYR A 86 0.91 13.40 22.34
C TYR A 86 1.13 12.72 23.71
N GLU A 87 2.23 13.09 24.38
CA GLU A 87 2.28 13.14 25.85
C GLU A 87 2.18 14.59 26.32
#